data_AF-A0A4Q4WLY9-F1
#
_entry.id   AF-A0A4Q4WLY9-F1
#
_cell.length_a   1.000
_cell.length_b   1.000
_cell.length_c   1.000
_cell.angle_alpha   90.00
_cell.angle_beta   90.00
_cell.angle_gamma   90.00
#
_symmetry.space_group_name_H-M   'P 1'
#
loop_
_entity.id
_entity.type
_entity.pdbx_description
1 polymer ?
#
loop_
_entity_poly.entity_id
_entity_poly.type
_entity_poly.pdbx_seq_one_letter_code
_entity_poly.pdbx_strand_id
1 'polypeptide(L)'
;MKHQKIEFYRHPAGGWGALKSVAHQLLSQGIAAKGAKTMLSANQPDGFDCPGCAWPDRDHASTFEFCENGVKAVAAEATSRRTTPEFFAQHTVRELAEWSDYALEDQGRLTHPMVYDAGSDKYQ
;
A
#
# COMPACT_ATOMS: atom_id res chain seq x y z
N MET A 1 -7.29 7.69 -22.80
CA MET A 1 -6.50 8.11 -21.62
C MET A 1 -6.69 9.61 -21.39
N LYS A 2 -7.38 10.02 -20.32
CA LYS A 2 -7.40 11.43 -19.92
C LYS A 2 -5.96 11.79 -19.52
N HIS A 3 -5.41 12.85 -20.13
CA HIS A 3 -4.12 13.39 -19.71
C HIS A 3 -4.20 13.74 -18.21
N GLN A 4 -3.59 12.92 -17.35
CA GLN A 4 -3.40 13.28 -15.95
C GLN A 4 -2.40 14.44 -15.94
N LYS A 5 -2.94 15.64 -15.74
CA LYS A 5 -2.15 16.85 -15.71
C LYS A 5 -1.50 16.95 -14.34
N ILE A 6 -0.17 16.92 -14.31
CA ILE A 6 0.59 17.18 -13.09
C ILE A 6 0.42 18.68 -12.81
N GLU A 7 -0.43 19.00 -11.83
CA GLU A 7 -0.68 20.36 -11.40
C GLU A 7 0.38 20.78 -10.37
N PHE A 8 0.72 22.07 -10.38
CA PHE A 8 1.76 22.59 -9.49
C PHE A 8 1.29 22.60 -8.03
N TYR A 9 1.97 21.84 -7.18
CA TYR A 9 1.66 21.74 -5.75
C TYR A 9 2.26 22.93 -4.99
N ARG A 10 1.41 23.83 -4.47
CA ARG A 10 1.82 25.05 -3.75
C ARG A 10 1.90 24.88 -2.22
N HIS A 11 1.49 23.73 -1.70
CA HIS A 11 1.50 23.49 -0.25
C HIS A 11 2.85 22.91 0.19
N PRO A 12 3.16 22.94 1.50
CA PRO A 12 4.38 22.33 2.02
C PRO A 12 4.40 20.82 1.78
N ALA A 13 5.58 20.25 1.57
CA ALA A 13 5.76 18.80 1.37
C ALA A 13 5.43 17.95 2.62
N GLY A 14 5.29 18.58 3.79
CA GLY A 14 4.91 17.95 5.05
C GLY A 14 3.88 18.78 5.83
N GLY A 15 3.52 18.33 7.03
CA GLY A 15 2.55 19.00 7.90
C GLY A 15 1.13 18.45 7.75
N TRP A 16 0.10 19.29 7.93
CA TRP A 16 -1.29 18.84 8.05
C TRP A 16 -1.83 18.10 6.82
N GLY A 17 -1.40 18.49 5.61
CA GLY A 17 -1.77 17.79 4.37
C GLY A 17 -1.25 16.35 4.35
N ALA A 18 0.02 16.17 4.72
CA ALA A 18 0.64 14.85 4.80
C ALA A 18 0.01 13.99 5.90
N LEU A 19 -0.25 14.56 7.08
CA LEU A 19 -0.92 13.86 8.18
C LEU A 19 -2.33 13.39 7.78
N LYS A 20 -3.09 14.22 7.06
CA LYS A 20 -4.41 13.85 6.54
C LYS A 20 -4.31 12.72 5.51
N SER A 21 -3.34 12.78 4.60
CA SER A 21 -3.07 11.74 3.61
C SER A 21 -2.72 10.41 4.28
N VAL A 22 -1.81 10.42 5.24
CA VAL A 22 -1.44 9.27 6.07
C VAL A 22 -2.66 8.66 6.76
N ALA A 23 -3.46 9.48 7.46
CA ALA A 23 -4.65 9.00 8.16
C ALA A 23 -5.64 8.36 7.19
N HIS A 24 -5.88 8.98 6.03
CA HIS A 24 -6.75 8.43 5.00
C HIS A 24 -6.26 7.06 4.52
N GLN A 25 -4.96 6.89 4.30
CA GLN A 25 -4.38 5.65 3.78
C GLN A 25 -4.40 4.51 4.81
N LEU A 26 -4.12 4.82 6.07
CA LEU A 26 -4.24 3.81 7.14
C LEU A 26 -5.70 3.37 7.34
N LEU A 27 -6.65 4.29 7.19
CA LEU A 27 -8.09 3.98 7.25
C LEU A 27 -8.56 3.19 6.04
N SER A 28 -8.17 3.58 4.82
CA SER A 28 -8.60 2.91 3.59
C SER A 28 -8.13 1.44 3.55
N GLN A 29 -6.93 1.16 4.08
CA GLN A 29 -6.37 -0.18 4.18
C GLN A 29 -6.87 -0.97 5.41
N GLY A 30 -7.75 -0.39 6.23
CA GLY A 30 -8.37 -1.05 7.39
C GLY A 30 -7.41 -1.30 8.56
N ILE A 31 -6.36 -0.49 8.68
CA ILE A 31 -5.27 -0.67 9.65
C ILE A 31 -4.97 0.58 10.47
N ALA A 32 -5.95 1.45 10.72
CA ALA A 32 -5.72 2.72 11.43
C ALA A 32 -4.89 2.57 12.73
N ALA A 33 -5.33 1.68 13.64
CA ALA A 33 -4.63 1.45 14.90
C ALA A 33 -3.34 0.63 14.73
N LYS A 34 -3.42 -0.51 14.02
CA LYS A 34 -2.27 -1.41 13.81
C LYS A 34 -1.15 -0.70 13.05
N GLY A 35 -1.49 -0.03 11.94
CA GLY A 35 -0.57 0.70 11.09
C GLY A 35 0.07 1.88 11.81
N ALA A 36 -0.69 2.67 12.60
CA ALA A 36 -0.10 3.72 13.43
C ALA A 36 0.94 3.14 14.41
N LYS A 37 0.62 2.01 15.07
CA LYS A 37 1.56 1.31 15.94
C LYS A 37 2.78 0.78 15.17
N THR A 38 2.59 0.20 13.99
CA THR A 38 3.67 -0.29 13.13
C THR A 38 4.61 0.84 12.73
N MET A 39 4.09 2.01 12.39
CA MET A 39 4.94 3.15 12.00
C MET A 39 5.82 3.67 13.13
N LEU A 40 5.44 3.48 14.41
CA LEU A 40 6.32 3.80 15.54
C LEU A 40 7.54 2.88 15.63
N SER A 41 7.54 1.74 14.94
CA SER A 41 8.68 0.84 14.82
C SER A 41 9.47 1.04 13.53
N ALA A 42 9.04 1.94 12.65
CA ALA A 42 9.78 2.23 11.43
C ALA A 42 11.05 3.03 11.76
N ASN A 43 12.19 2.61 11.21
CA ASN A 43 13.51 3.22 11.38
C ASN A 43 13.91 3.41 12.85
N GLN A 44 13.51 2.47 13.71
CA GLN A 44 13.96 2.42 15.11
C GLN A 44 15.04 1.35 15.27
N PRO A 45 15.91 1.43 16.31
CA PRO A 45 17.01 0.48 16.51
C PRO A 45 16.57 -1.00 16.55
N ASP A 46 15.43 -1.27 17.21
CA ASP A 46 14.81 -2.62 17.29
C ASP A 46 13.60 -2.75 16.35
N GLY A 47 13.58 -1.93 15.31
CA GLY A 47 12.46 -1.76 14.38
C GLY A 47 12.66 -2.44 13.03
N PHE A 48 12.16 -1.78 11.98
CA PHE A 48 12.38 -2.19 10.59
C PHE A 48 12.64 -0.98 9.71
N ASP A 49 13.36 -1.18 8.61
CA ASP A 49 13.66 -0.12 7.66
C ASP A 49 12.42 0.21 6.81
N CYS A 50 12.08 1.50 6.76
CA CYS A 50 10.93 1.96 6.00
C CYS A 50 11.17 1.78 4.49
N PRO A 51 10.41 0.91 3.79
CA PRO A 51 10.71 0.53 2.41
C PRO A 51 10.46 1.67 1.39
N GLY A 52 9.71 2.71 1.80
CA GLY A 52 9.40 3.86 0.94
C GLY A 52 10.31 5.08 1.16
N CYS A 53 11.29 5.00 2.07
CA CYS A 53 12.22 6.09 2.35
C CYS A 53 13.48 5.97 1.47
N ALA A 54 13.83 7.04 0.77
CA ALA A 54 15.07 7.16 0.00
C ALA A 54 16.20 7.87 0.79
N TRP A 55 15.98 8.15 2.07
CA TRP A 55 16.90 8.91 2.91
C TRP A 55 17.68 7.97 3.82
N PRO A 56 19.01 8.19 3.99
CA PRO A 56 19.82 7.41 4.91
C PRO A 56 19.33 7.60 6.35
N ASP A 57 19.48 6.54 7.14
CA ASP A 57 19.17 6.60 8.56
C ASP A 57 20.03 7.65 9.25
N ARG A 58 19.43 8.35 10.22
CA ARG A 58 20.15 9.34 11.01
C ARG A 58 21.07 8.62 11.99
N ASP A 59 22.12 9.31 12.40
CA ASP A 59 23.08 8.85 13.43
C ASP A 59 22.40 8.58 14.80
N HIS A 60 21.19 9.10 15.01
CA HIS A 60 20.35 8.88 16.20
C HIS A 60 18.89 8.74 15.79
N ALA A 61 18.20 7.74 16.37
CA ALA A 61 16.79 7.50 16.10
C ALA A 61 15.91 8.62 16.65
N SER A 62 14.98 9.11 15.81
CA SER A 62 13.90 10.05 16.19
C SER A 62 12.58 9.29 16.32
N THR A 63 11.63 9.84 17.08
CA THR A 63 10.29 9.23 17.25
C THR A 63 9.53 9.08 15.93
N PHE A 64 9.83 9.93 14.94
CA PHE A 64 9.23 9.86 13.61
C PHE A 64 10.32 10.02 12.55
N GLU A 65 10.59 8.95 11.81
CA GLU A 65 11.63 8.89 10.78
C GLU A 65 11.11 8.31 9.47
N PHE A 66 9.93 8.74 9.04
CA PHE A 66 9.31 8.27 7.81
C PHE A 66 8.57 9.40 7.11
N CYS A 67 8.41 9.27 5.80
CA CYS A 67 7.62 10.18 4.98
C CYS A 67 6.22 9.62 4.71
N GLU A 68 5.34 10.44 4.14
CA GLU A 68 3.99 10.03 3.74
C GLU A 68 4.00 8.81 2.81
N ASN A 69 4.92 8.76 1.85
CA ASN A 69 5.02 7.65 0.91
C ASN A 69 5.53 6.37 1.58
N GLY A 70 6.40 6.49 2.59
CA GLY A 70 6.80 5.39 3.46
C GLY A 70 5.59 4.78 4.17
N VAL A 71 4.71 5.62 4.73
CA VAL A 71 3.47 5.13 5.34
C VAL A 71 2.56 4.45 4.33
N LYS A 72 2.40 5.00 3.12
CA LYS A 72 1.58 4.38 2.06
C LYS A 72 2.10 2.99 1.68
N ALA A 73 3.41 2.85 1.52
CA ALA A 73 4.03 1.56 1.21
C ALA A 73 3.76 0.54 2.32
N VAL A 74 4.05 0.90 3.57
CA VAL A 74 3.77 0.04 4.73
C VAL A 74 2.28 -0.27 4.86
N ALA A 75 1.40 0.68 4.51
CA ALA A 75 -0.03 0.47 4.59
C ALA A 75 -0.56 -0.53 3.55
N ALA A 76 -0.06 -0.46 2.32
CA ALA A 76 -0.35 -1.44 1.27
C ALA A 76 0.15 -2.83 1.68
N GLU A 77 1.37 -2.91 2.19
CA GLU A 77 1.97 -4.15 2.70
C GLU A 77 1.16 -4.78 3.85
N ALA A 78 0.78 -3.96 4.83
CA ALA A 78 0.12 -4.39 6.05
C ALA A 78 -1.41 -4.47 5.94
N THR A 79 -1.98 -4.21 4.75
CA THR A 79 -3.42 -4.12 4.51
C THR A 79 -4.21 -5.26 5.17
N SER A 80 -5.43 -4.96 5.60
CA SER A 80 -6.35 -5.96 6.14
C SER A 80 -7.02 -6.82 5.05
N ARG A 81 -6.98 -6.37 3.79
CA ARG A 81 -7.67 -7.05 2.68
C ARG A 81 -6.94 -8.30 2.23
N ARG A 82 -7.70 -9.30 1.80
CA ARG A 82 -7.18 -10.59 1.38
C ARG A 82 -7.85 -11.00 0.08
N THR A 83 -7.03 -11.36 -0.90
CA THR A 83 -7.47 -11.94 -2.16
C THR A 83 -7.41 -13.46 -2.00
N THR A 84 -8.57 -14.06 -1.86
CA THR A 84 -8.75 -15.50 -1.63
C THR A 84 -9.10 -16.21 -2.93
N PRO A 85 -9.05 -17.55 -2.98
CA PRO A 85 -9.46 -18.31 -4.16
C PRO A 85 -10.88 -17.95 -4.64
N GLU A 86 -11.79 -17.57 -3.75
CA GLU A 86 -13.16 -17.16 -4.09
C GLU A 86 -13.21 -15.90 -4.95
N PHE A 87 -12.22 -15.00 -4.85
CA PHE A 87 -12.09 -13.86 -5.75
C PHE A 87 -11.77 -14.34 -7.17
N PHE A 88 -10.77 -15.21 -7.32
CA PHE A 88 -10.37 -15.72 -8.64
C PHE A 88 -11.42 -16.65 -9.26
N ALA A 89 -12.23 -17.32 -8.44
CA ALA A 89 -13.39 -18.08 -8.93
C ALA A 89 -14.44 -17.17 -9.59
N GLN A 90 -14.49 -15.87 -9.23
CA GLN A 90 -15.46 -14.91 -9.75
C GLN A 90 -14.98 -14.13 -10.98
N HIS A 91 -13.66 -13.99 -11.18
CA HIS A 91 -13.08 -13.15 -12.23
C HIS A 91 -12.26 -13.95 -13.24
N THR A 92 -12.41 -13.66 -14.53
CA THR A 92 -11.49 -14.21 -15.56
C THR A 92 -10.20 -13.41 -15.63
N VAL A 93 -9.12 -14.02 -16.10
CA VAL A 93 -7.85 -13.31 -16.30
C VAL A 93 -7.99 -12.21 -17.36
N ARG A 94 -8.81 -12.43 -18.40
CA ARG A 94 -9.12 -11.38 -19.38
C ARG A 94 -9.82 -10.17 -18.78
N GLU A 95 -10.77 -10.38 -17.87
CA GLU A 95 -11.42 -9.28 -17.14
C GLU A 95 -10.40 -8.52 -16.28
N LEU A 96 -9.60 -9.24 -15.48
CA LEU A 96 -8.58 -8.64 -14.63
C LEU A 96 -7.53 -7.86 -15.42
N ALA A 97 -7.21 -8.28 -16.65
CA ALA A 97 -6.27 -7.59 -17.52
C ALA A 97 -6.76 -6.20 -17.99
N GLU A 98 -8.06 -5.91 -17.88
CA GLU A 98 -8.62 -4.59 -18.18
C GLU A 98 -8.58 -3.65 -16.96
N TRP A 99 -8.27 -4.18 -15.77
CA TRP A 99 -8.21 -3.40 -14.54
C TRP A 99 -6.88 -2.65 -14.46
N SER A 100 -6.90 -1.50 -13.79
CA SER A 100 -5.66 -0.78 -13.47
C SER A 100 -4.83 -1.50 -12.41
N ASP A 101 -3.50 -1.35 -12.45
CA ASP A 101 -2.58 -1.87 -11.43
C ASP A 101 -3.01 -1.50 -10.00
N TYR A 102 -3.47 -0.26 -9.80
CA TYR A 102 -4.01 0.18 -8.52
C TYR A 102 -5.21 -0.67 -8.08
N ALA A 103 -6.18 -0.89 -8.96
CA ALA A 103 -7.37 -1.68 -8.64
C ALA A 103 -7.07 -3.16 -8.38
N LEU A 104 -6.06 -3.71 -9.07
CA LEU A 104 -5.56 -5.07 -8.85
C LEU A 104 -4.88 -5.18 -7.48
N GLU A 105 -3.94 -4.29 -7.15
CA GLU A 105 -3.26 -4.29 -5.85
C GLU A 105 -4.24 -4.04 -4.69
N ASP A 106 -5.25 -3.19 -4.90
CA ASP A 106 -6.24 -2.83 -3.88
C ASP A 106 -7.16 -4.02 -3.48
N GLN A 107 -7.15 -5.14 -4.22
CA GLN A 107 -7.84 -6.38 -3.80
C GLN A 107 -7.18 -7.04 -2.58
N GLY A 108 -5.93 -6.68 -2.26
CA GLY A 108 -5.22 -7.14 -1.08
C GLY A 108 -4.26 -8.30 -1.32
N ARG A 109 -3.83 -8.95 -0.24
CA ARG A 109 -2.78 -9.99 -0.31
C ARG A 109 -3.33 -11.33 -0.79
N LEU A 110 -2.62 -11.92 -1.76
CA LEU A 110 -2.82 -13.32 -2.15
C LEU A 110 -2.63 -14.23 -0.94
N THR A 111 -3.55 -15.19 -0.78
CA THR A 111 -3.57 -16.07 0.39
C THR A 111 -3.17 -17.50 0.08
N HIS A 112 -3.23 -17.92 -1.18
CA HIS A 112 -2.99 -19.28 -1.63
C HIS A 112 -2.16 -19.27 -2.91
N PRO A 113 -1.28 -20.27 -3.11
CA PRO A 113 -0.72 -20.53 -4.43
C PRO A 113 -1.83 -21.04 -5.36
N MET A 114 -1.87 -20.51 -6.57
CA MET A 114 -2.89 -20.82 -7.58
C MET A 114 -2.22 -21.08 -8.93
N VAL A 115 -2.88 -21.82 -9.81
CA VAL A 115 -2.45 -22.11 -11.19
C VAL A 115 -3.50 -21.59 -12.16
N TYR A 116 -3.04 -21.01 -13.27
CA TYR A 116 -3.93 -20.59 -14.34
C TYR A 116 -4.48 -21.79 -15.10
N ASP A 117 -5.80 -21.82 -15.27
CA ASP A 117 -6.49 -22.76 -16.14
C ASP A 117 -6.98 -22.08 -17.42
N ALA A 118 -6.42 -22.49 -18.55
CA ALA A 118 -6.76 -21.94 -19.85
C ALA A 118 -8.20 -22.29 -20.30
N GLY A 119 -8.79 -23.38 -19.79
CA GLY A 119 -10.14 -23.81 -20.15
C GLY A 119 -11.21 -22.89 -19.58
N SER A 120 -11.09 -22.51 -18.31
CA SER A 120 -12.00 -21.59 -17.63
C SER A 120 -11.57 -20.13 -17.69
N ASP A 121 -10.33 -19.86 -18.10
CA ASP A 121 -9.68 -18.54 -18.07
C ASP A 121 -9.61 -17.94 -16.65
N LYS A 122 -9.38 -18.78 -15.64
CA LYS A 122 -9.35 -18.40 -14.22
C LYS A 122 -8.13 -18.99 -13.51
N TYR A 123 -7.77 -18.40 -12.37
CA TYR A 123 -6.83 -19.00 -11.43
C TYR A 123 -7.58 -19.95 -10.48
N GLN A 124 -7.00 -21.13 -10.22
CA GLN A 124 -7.54 -22.16 -9.31
C GLN A 124 -6.45 -22.80 -8.44
#